data_AF-A0A7C5NRY0-F1
#
_entry.id   AF-A0A7C5NRY0-F1
#
_cell.length_a   1.000
_cell.length_b   1.000
_cell.length_c   1.000
_cell.angle_alpha   90.00
_cell.angle_beta   90.00
_cell.angle_gamma   90.00
#
_symmetry.space_group_name_H-M   'P 1'
#
loop_
_entity.id
_entity.type
_entity.pdbx_description
1 polymer ?
#
loop_
_entity_poly.entity_id
_entity_poly.type
_entity_poly.pdbx_seq_one_letter_code
_entity_poly.pdbx_strand_id
1 'polypeptide(L)'
;MNVENKMSLIFYAIGAIAGIVSGVLSTQAQMGYVAGLLIYLLSPKVVIALVKDLPDELRDEKVLLKKGFWGFFLFWLYFTIFSYNLILQPEPKFYSNQSLLYNITKG
;
A
#
# COMPACT_ATOMS: atom_id res chain seq x y z
N MET A 1 4.68 13.07 -19.83
CA MET A 1 5.10 12.03 -18.87
C MET A 1 5.08 10.69 -19.58
N ASN A 2 6.11 9.86 -19.45
CA ASN A 2 6.14 8.53 -20.08
C ASN A 2 4.97 7.68 -19.56
N VAL A 3 4.39 6.82 -20.41
CA VAL A 3 3.26 5.95 -20.08
C VAL A 3 3.61 5.05 -18.89
N GLU A 4 4.82 4.50 -18.84
CA GLU A 4 5.28 3.68 -17.71
C GLU A 4 5.26 4.45 -16.38
N ASN A 5 5.72 5.70 -16.37
CA ASN A 5 5.70 6.52 -15.16
C ASN A 5 4.25 6.84 -14.73
N LYS A 6 3.35 7.07 -15.68
CA LYS A 6 1.91 7.28 -15.41
C LYS A 6 1.31 6.03 -14.77
N MET A 7 1.62 4.86 -15.31
CA MET A 7 1.16 3.58 -14.79
C MET A 7 1.67 3.30 -13.39
N SER A 8 2.97 3.49 -13.16
CA SER A 8 3.56 3.34 -11.82
C SER A 8 2.90 4.26 -10.82
N LEU A 9 2.68 5.54 -11.16
CA LEU A 9 2.01 6.50 -10.28
C LEU A 9 0.58 6.06 -9.92
N ILE A 10 -0.17 5.55 -10.89
CA ILE A 10 -1.52 5.02 -10.67
C ILE A 10 -1.48 3.86 -9.67
N PHE A 11 -0.58 2.88 -9.87
CA PHE A 11 -0.47 1.74 -8.96
C PHE A 11 0.08 2.12 -7.58
N TYR A 12 0.93 3.14 -7.48
CA TYR A 12 1.34 3.71 -6.20
C TYR A 12 0.15 4.31 -5.45
N ALA A 13 -0.70 5.09 -6.14
CA ALA A 13 -1.90 5.67 -5.56
C ALA A 13 -2.89 4.60 -5.11
N ILE A 14 -3.15 3.59 -5.94
CA ILE A 14 -4.01 2.45 -5.59
C ILE A 14 -3.42 1.69 -4.40
N GLY A 15 -2.11 1.44 -4.41
CA GLY A 15 -1.40 0.81 -3.30
C GLY A 15 -1.54 1.59 -2.00
N ALA A 16 -1.36 2.91 -2.04
CA ALA A 16 -1.52 3.76 -0.87
C ALA A 16 -2.93 3.70 -0.29
N ILE A 17 -3.97 3.86 -1.13
CA ILE A 17 -5.38 3.81 -0.70
C ILE A 17 -5.70 2.43 -0.14
N ALA A 18 -5.33 1.36 -0.86
CA ALA A 18 -5.54 -0.01 -0.42
C ALA A 18 -4.82 -0.28 0.91
N GLY A 19 -3.61 0.25 1.09
CA GLY A 19 -2.83 0.13 2.30
C GLY A 19 -3.50 0.82 3.49
N ILE A 20 -4.01 2.04 3.31
CA ILE A 20 -4.77 2.75 4.35
C ILE A 20 -6.00 1.93 4.77
N VAL A 21 -6.78 1.45 3.81
CA VAL A 21 -7.96 0.60 4.09
C VAL A 21 -7.56 -0.67 4.83
N SER A 22 -6.52 -1.36 4.36
CA SER A 22 -5.97 -2.56 4.99
C SER A 22 -5.52 -2.31 6.42
N GLY A 23 -4.79 -1.23 6.69
CA GLY A 23 -4.27 -0.94 8.03
C GLY A 23 -5.36 -0.53 9.01
N VAL A 24 -6.31 0.30 8.57
CA VAL A 24 -7.51 0.65 9.36
C VAL A 24 -8.29 -0.61 9.72
N LEU A 25 -8.62 -1.47 8.76
CA LEU A 25 -9.36 -2.70 9.02
C LEU A 25 -8.59 -3.68 9.90
N SER A 26 -7.26 -3.70 9.79
CA SER A 26 -6.39 -4.57 10.60
C SER A 26 -6.45 -4.24 12.09
N THR A 27 -6.86 -3.02 12.46
CA THR A 27 -7.09 -2.66 13.87
C THR A 27 -8.33 -3.33 14.48
N GLN A 28 -9.28 -3.76 13.64
CA GLN A 28 -10.54 -4.36 14.08
C GLN A 28 -10.57 -5.88 13.86
N ALA A 29 -9.86 -6.38 12.84
CA ALA A 29 -9.80 -7.79 12.51
C ALA A 29 -8.40 -8.20 12.04
N GLN A 30 -7.90 -9.34 12.55
CA GLN A 30 -6.54 -9.82 12.24
C GLN A 30 -6.27 -9.98 10.73
N MET A 31 -7.29 -10.29 9.93
CA MET A 31 -7.19 -10.44 8.47
C MET A 31 -7.58 -9.19 7.69
N GLY A 32 -7.73 -8.03 8.34
CA GLY A 32 -8.13 -6.77 7.69
C GLY A 32 -7.21 -6.35 6.54
N TYR A 33 -5.94 -6.75 6.60
CA TYR A 33 -4.97 -6.48 5.54
C TYR A 33 -5.36 -7.10 4.19
N VAL A 34 -6.14 -8.18 4.16
CA VAL A 34 -6.57 -8.86 2.93
C VAL A 34 -7.46 -7.97 2.05
N ALA A 35 -8.17 -7.01 2.64
CA ALA A 35 -9.04 -6.09 1.90
C ALA A 35 -8.28 -5.34 0.79
N GLY A 36 -7.07 -4.86 1.07
CA GLY A 36 -6.23 -4.19 0.08
C GLY A 36 -5.77 -5.10 -1.06
N LEU A 37 -5.58 -6.40 -0.80
CA LEU A 37 -5.28 -7.37 -1.86
C LEU A 37 -6.48 -7.58 -2.79
N LEU A 38 -7.71 -7.57 -2.25
CA LEU A 38 -8.92 -7.59 -3.08
C LEU A 38 -9.04 -6.32 -3.93
N ILE A 39 -8.69 -5.15 -3.38
CA ILE A 39 -8.64 -3.90 -4.15
C ILE A 39 -7.64 -4.02 -5.32
N TYR A 40 -6.49 -4.63 -5.11
CA TYR A 40 -5.52 -4.87 -6.18
C TYR A 40 -6.06 -5.76 -7.29
N LEU A 41 -6.76 -6.85 -6.95
CA LEU A 41 -7.38 -7.73 -7.95
C LEU A 41 -8.46 -7.01 -8.77
N LEU A 42 -9.15 -6.03 -8.19
CA LEU A 42 -10.14 -5.20 -8.88
C LEU A 42 -9.53 -4.02 -9.64
N SER A 43 -8.28 -3.66 -9.32
CA SER A 43 -7.61 -2.48 -9.88
C SER A 43 -7.52 -2.45 -11.41
N PRO A 44 -7.29 -3.55 -12.15
CA PRO A 44 -7.21 -3.48 -13.61
C PRO A 44 -8.49 -2.97 -14.25
N LYS A 45 -9.65 -3.41 -13.74
CA LYS A 45 -10.97 -2.97 -14.24
C LYS A 45 -11.18 -1.48 -14.03
N VAL A 46 -10.78 -0.98 -12.87
CA VAL A 46 -10.87 0.45 -12.53
C VAL A 46 -9.94 1.28 -13.40
N VAL A 47 -8.70 0.81 -13.60
CA VAL A 47 -7.70 1.52 -14.43
C VAL A 47 -8.13 1.57 -15.89
N ILE A 48 -8.58 0.45 -16.46
CA ILE A 48 -9.05 0.38 -17.86
C ILE A 48 -10.28 1.29 -18.07
N ALA A 49 -11.20 1.32 -17.10
CA ALA A 49 -12.40 2.15 -17.20
C ALA A 49 -12.12 3.66 -17.09
N LEU A 50 -11.17 4.05 -16.24
CA LEU A 50 -10.89 5.47 -15.95
C LEU A 50 -9.81 6.09 -16.85
N VAL A 51 -8.86 5.29 -17.33
CA VAL A 51 -7.71 5.79 -18.10
C VAL A 51 -7.93 5.53 -19.59
N LYS A 52 -8.42 6.56 -20.29
CA LYS A 52 -8.79 6.48 -21.72
C LYS A 52 -7.59 6.29 -22.65
N ASP A 53 -6.43 6.82 -22.30
CA ASP A 53 -5.21 6.82 -23.13
C ASP A 53 -4.29 5.62 -22.82
N LEU A 54 -4.86 4.47 -22.48
CA LEU A 54 -4.07 3.26 -22.21
C LEU A 54 -3.64 2.61 -23.55
N PRO A 55 -2.35 2.29 -23.74
CA PRO A 55 -1.91 1.47 -24.86
C PRO A 55 -2.64 0.13 -24.90
N ASP A 56 -2.87 -0.42 -26.09
CA ASP A 56 -3.62 -1.68 -26.24
C ASP A 56 -2.96 -2.86 -25.53
N GLU A 57 -1.62 -2.90 -25.45
CA GLU A 57 -0.87 -3.90 -24.69
C GLU A 57 -1.19 -3.88 -23.18
N LEU A 58 -1.55 -2.70 -22.65
CA LEU A 58 -1.89 -2.51 -21.24
C LEU A 58 -3.39 -2.67 -20.99
N ARG A 59 -4.22 -2.94 -22.00
CA ARG A 59 -5.63 -3.29 -21.80
C ARG A 59 -5.84 -4.72 -21.33
N ASP A 60 -4.82 -5.57 -21.41
CA ASP A 60 -4.85 -6.91 -20.80
C ASP A 60 -4.69 -6.80 -19.27
N GLU A 61 -5.70 -7.27 -18.54
CA GLU A 61 -5.73 -7.27 -17.08
C GLU A 61 -4.53 -7.99 -16.45
N LYS A 62 -4.08 -9.12 -17.04
CA LYS A 62 -2.94 -9.89 -16.50
C LYS A 62 -1.63 -9.12 -16.64
N VAL A 63 -1.46 -8.41 -17.75
CA VAL A 63 -0.29 -7.57 -18.00
C VAL A 63 -0.27 -6.40 -17.04
N LEU A 64 -1.42 -5.75 -16.82
CA LEU A 64 -1.61 -4.69 -15.85
C LEU A 64 -1.22 -5.12 -14.43
N LEU A 65 -1.75 -6.26 -13.98
CA LEU A 65 -1.40 -6.81 -12.67
C LEU A 65 0.11 -7.03 -12.58
N LYS A 66 0.69 -7.81 -13.49
CA LYS A 66 2.11 -8.17 -13.42
C LYS A 66 3.03 -6.94 -13.43
N LYS A 67 2.76 -5.94 -14.27
CA LYS A 67 3.56 -4.71 -14.33
C LYS A 67 3.34 -3.81 -13.11
N GLY A 68 2.10 -3.71 -12.62
CA GLY A 68 1.74 -2.88 -11.47
C GLY A 68 2.07 -3.50 -10.11
N PHE A 69 2.40 -4.79 -10.05
CA PHE A 69 2.52 -5.55 -8.80
C PHE A 69 3.47 -4.91 -7.80
N TRP A 70 4.71 -4.63 -8.20
CA TRP A 70 5.71 -4.11 -7.27
C TRP A 70 5.37 -2.72 -6.76
N GLY A 71 4.85 -1.86 -7.63
CA GLY A 71 4.42 -0.53 -7.24
C GLY A 71 3.25 -0.56 -6.27
N PHE A 72 2.25 -1.39 -6.57
CA PHE A 72 1.14 -1.62 -5.66
C PHE A 72 1.62 -2.21 -4.32
N PHE A 73 2.35 -3.32 -4.36
CA PHE A 73 2.70 -4.12 -3.19
C PHE A 73 3.51 -3.33 -2.17
N LEU A 74 4.52 -2.58 -2.62
CA LEU A 74 5.37 -1.78 -1.73
C LEU A 74 4.59 -0.65 -1.06
N PHE A 75 3.76 0.07 -1.82
CA PHE A 75 2.92 1.12 -1.27
C PHE A 75 1.83 0.57 -0.36
N TRP A 76 1.16 -0.50 -0.76
CA TRP A 76 0.17 -1.20 0.06
C TRP A 76 0.75 -1.65 1.39
N LEU A 77 1.90 -2.32 1.38
CA LEU A 77 2.56 -2.79 2.60
C LEU A 77 2.95 -1.61 3.50
N TYR A 78 3.61 -0.59 2.92
CA TYR A 78 4.03 0.60 3.65
C TYR A 78 2.85 1.30 4.33
N PHE A 79 1.80 1.63 3.56
CA PHE A 79 0.64 2.34 4.09
C PHE A 79 -0.22 1.48 5.03
N THR A 80 -0.23 0.16 4.88
CA THR A 80 -0.88 -0.76 5.83
C THR A 80 -0.21 -0.64 7.19
N ILE A 81 1.11 -0.81 7.24
CA ILE A 81 1.86 -0.74 8.50
C ILE A 81 1.76 0.67 9.09
N PHE A 82 1.93 1.70 8.25
CA PHE A 82 1.86 3.10 8.69
C PHE A 82 0.51 3.44 9.32
N SER A 83 -0.60 3.18 8.62
CA SER A 83 -1.94 3.49 9.12
C SER A 83 -2.33 2.65 10.34
N TYR A 84 -1.95 1.37 10.37
CA TYR A 84 -2.15 0.50 11.53
C TYR A 84 -1.45 1.06 12.79
N ASN A 85 -0.19 1.46 12.67
CA ASN A 85 0.57 2.03 13.79
C ASN A 85 0.07 3.42 14.19
N LEU A 86 -0.38 4.23 13.23
CA LEU A 86 -0.92 5.56 13.49
C LEU A 86 -2.21 5.51 14.33
N ILE A 87 -3.01 4.45 14.17
CA ILE A 87 -4.24 4.24 14.93
C ILE A 87 -3.97 3.62 16.31
N LEU A 88 -3.17 2.54 16.37
CA LEU A 88 -2.92 1.84 17.63
C LEU A 88 -1.93 2.57 18.54
N GLN A 89 -1.11 3.48 18.00
CA GLN A 89 -0.10 4.24 18.72
C GLN A 89 0.68 3.39 19.73
N PRO A 90 1.32 2.31 19.30
CA PRO A 90 1.99 1.41 20.23
C PRO A 90 3.07 2.15 21.00
N GLU A 91 3.06 1.98 22.33
CA GLU A 91 4.10 2.56 23.17
C GLU A 91 5.48 2.00 22.78
N PRO A 92 6.52 2.86 22.75
CA PRO A 92 7.87 2.40 22.48
C PRO A 92 8.33 1.43 23.57
N LYS A 93 8.54 0.17 23.20
CA LYS A 93 9.15 -0.81 24.10
C LYS A 93 10.68 -0.69 24.05
N PHE A 94 11.27 -0.38 25.20
CA PHE A 94 12.71 -0.42 25.37
C PHE A 94 13.16 -1.87 25.61
N TYR A 95 13.69 -2.51 24.58
CA TYR A 95 14.23 -3.86 24.69
C TYR A 95 15.63 -3.89 25.34
N SER A 96 16.28 -2.73 25.49
CA SER A 96 17.56 -2.59 26.18
C SER A 96 17.74 -1.18 26.74
N ASN A 97 18.37 -1.10 27.92
CA ASN A 97 18.77 0.15 28.56
C ASN A 97 19.95 0.84 27.85
N GLN A 98 20.50 0.23 26.80
CA GLN A 98 21.53 0.80 25.92
C GLN A 98 20.93 1.30 24.60
N SER A 99 19.64 1.06 24.35
CA SER A 99 19.02 1.43 23.09
C SER A 99 18.95 2.96 22.94
N LEU A 100 19.11 3.43 21.71
CA LEU A 100 19.11 4.85 21.37
C LEU A 100 17.81 5.53 21.84
N LEU A 101 16.67 4.85 21.68
CA LEU A 101 15.37 5.30 22.13
C LEU A 101 15.30 5.45 23.66
N TYR A 102 15.87 4.50 24.41
CA TYR A 102 15.92 4.57 25.87
C TYR A 102 16.77 5.74 26.37
N ASN A 103 17.87 6.03 25.68
CA ASN A 103 18.72 7.17 26.05
C ASN A 103 18.07 8.52 25.71
N ILE A 104 17.37 8.64 24.58
CA ILE A 104 16.64 9.86 24.21
C ILE A 104 15.52 10.20 25.22
N THR A 105 14.89 9.20 25.82
CA THR A 105 13.80 9.40 26.78
C THR A 105 14.26 9.73 28.19
N LYS A 106 15.58 9.72 28.46
CA LYS A 106 16.15 10.06 29.78
C LYS A 106 16.59 11.53 29.93
N GLY A 107 16.67 12.29 28.84
CA GLY A 107 17.16 13.67 28.85
C GLY A 107 18.67 13.75 28.63
#